data_AF-A0A091SRZ6-F1
#
_entry.id   AF-A0A091SRZ6-F1
#
_cell.length_a   1.000
_cell.length_b   1.000
_cell.length_c   1.000
_cell.angle_alpha   90.00
_cell.angle_beta   90.00
_cell.angle_gamma   90.00
#
_symmetry.space_group_name_H-M   'P 1'
#
loop_
_entity.id
_entity.type
_entity.pdbx_description
1 polymer ?
#
loop_
_entity_poly.entity_id
_entity_poly.type
_entity_poly.pdbx_seq_one_letter_code
_entity_poly.pdbx_strand_id
1 'polypeptide(L)'
;LFKDDIRYLLTMDKLWRKRKPPVPLDWAEVQNQEKNISDQQNESSAVLKDQQVLDVKSYARLFSKSVETLRLHLAEKGDGAELIWDKDDPSAMDFVTSAANLRMHVFSMNMKSRFDIKSMAGNIIPAIATTNAVIAGLIVLEGLKILSGKIDQCRTIFLNKQPNPRKKLLVPCALDPPNPNCYVCASKPEVTVKLNVHKVTVLTLQDKIVKEKFAMVAPDVQIDDGKGTILISSEEGETEANNHRKLSDFGIRNGTRLQADDFLQDYTLLINVLHSEDLEKDVEFEVVGDTPEKVGPKPSEPASKNITNGSDDGAQPSTSTAPDQDDLLIVDSEDEGTSSNVDDDMENKSRKRKLEDKECISTKRVRTEQTEEQDEIIALD
;
A
#
# COMPACT_ATOMS: atom_id res chain seq x y z
N LEU A 1 27.99 4.82 -5.31
CA LEU A 1 27.23 4.04 -4.29
C LEU A 1 27.61 4.37 -2.84
N PHE A 2 28.67 3.78 -2.26
CA PHE A 2 28.89 3.87 -0.79
C PHE A 2 29.76 5.05 -0.31
N LYS A 3 30.36 5.80 -1.24
CA LYS A 3 31.26 6.93 -0.94
C LYS A 3 30.72 8.23 -1.52
N ASP A 4 30.76 8.37 -2.84
CA ASP A 4 30.45 9.63 -3.50
C ASP A 4 28.96 9.99 -3.43
N ASP A 5 28.05 9.03 -3.59
CA ASP A 5 26.62 9.27 -3.41
C ASP A 5 26.28 9.64 -1.95
N ILE A 6 27.01 9.09 -0.98
CA ILE A 6 26.84 9.44 0.44
C ILE A 6 27.35 10.85 0.71
N ARG A 7 28.48 11.25 0.11
CA ARG A 7 28.98 12.62 0.17
C ARG A 7 28.02 13.61 -0.49
N TYR A 8 27.44 13.22 -1.63
CA TYR A 8 26.40 14.00 -2.29
C TYR A 8 25.17 14.12 -1.39
N LEU A 9 24.74 13.04 -0.76
CA LEU A 9 23.61 13.03 0.17
C LEU A 9 23.85 13.91 1.42
N LEU A 10 25.12 14.05 1.86
CA LEU A 10 25.50 14.96 2.94
C LEU A 10 25.41 16.44 2.55
N THR A 11 25.32 16.78 1.26
CA THR A 11 25.06 18.17 0.82
C THR A 11 23.64 18.64 1.17
N MET A 12 22.71 17.70 1.41
CA MET A 12 21.32 17.99 1.80
C MET A 12 21.20 18.13 3.34
N ASP A 13 21.73 19.22 3.89
CA ASP A 13 21.81 19.48 5.35
C ASP A 13 20.48 19.35 6.11
N LYS A 14 19.37 19.78 5.48
CA LYS A 14 18.02 19.76 6.09
C LYS A 14 17.59 18.37 6.56
N LEU A 15 18.04 17.30 5.89
CA LEU A 15 17.69 15.91 6.24
C LEU A 15 18.34 15.45 7.56
N TRP A 16 19.49 16.02 7.92
CA TRP A 16 20.35 15.55 9.01
C TRP A 16 20.22 16.40 10.29
N ARG A 17 19.32 17.39 10.32
CA ARG A 17 19.11 18.24 11.51
C ARG A 17 18.59 17.50 12.73
N LYS A 18 17.83 16.42 12.52
CA LYS A 18 17.19 15.62 13.59
C LYS A 18 17.67 14.17 13.64
N ARG A 19 18.45 13.73 12.66
CA ARG A 19 18.88 12.33 12.48
C ARG A 19 20.39 12.29 12.34
N LYS A 20 21.01 11.19 12.79
CA LYS A 20 22.45 11.00 12.64
C LYS A 20 22.83 10.98 11.14
N PRO A 21 23.83 11.76 10.71
CA PRO A 21 24.25 11.78 9.32
C PRO A 21 24.92 10.46 8.91
N PRO A 22 24.80 10.03 7.65
CA PRO A 22 25.47 8.83 7.15
C PRO A 22 26.99 9.02 7.05
N VAL A 23 27.74 7.94 7.24
CA VAL A 23 29.21 7.93 7.17
C VAL A 23 29.65 7.26 5.86
N PRO A 24 30.33 7.97 4.94
CA PRO A 24 30.84 7.39 3.71
C PRO A 24 31.86 6.26 3.98
N LEU A 25 31.87 5.24 3.12
CA LEU A 25 32.84 4.15 3.18
C LEU A 25 33.86 4.25 2.06
N ASP A 26 35.15 4.14 2.41
CA ASP A 26 36.23 4.00 1.43
C ASP A 26 36.70 2.54 1.32
N TRP A 27 36.94 2.09 0.09
CA TRP A 27 37.34 0.72 -0.18
C TRP A 27 38.71 0.37 0.42
N ALA A 28 39.71 1.24 0.26
CA ALA A 28 41.06 1.00 0.75
C ALA A 28 41.08 0.99 2.29
N GLU A 29 40.37 1.92 2.92
CA GLU A 29 40.23 1.95 4.38
C GLU A 29 39.57 0.68 4.93
N VAL A 30 38.47 0.23 4.33
CA VAL A 30 37.77 -1.00 4.75
C VAL A 30 38.64 -2.25 4.56
N GLN A 31 39.45 -2.31 3.51
CA GLN A 31 40.38 -3.45 3.32
C GLN A 31 41.56 -3.41 4.29
N ASN A 32 42.00 -2.22 4.71
CA ASN A 32 43.13 -2.02 5.62
C ASN A 32 42.76 -2.10 7.10
N GLN A 33 41.47 -2.14 7.44
CA GLN A 33 41.03 -2.42 8.81
C GLN A 33 41.57 -3.81 9.23
N GLU A 34 42.46 -3.78 10.22
CA GLU A 34 42.90 -4.97 10.96
C GLU A 34 41.74 -5.46 11.83
N LYS A 35 41.64 -6.78 11.97
CA LYS A 35 40.70 -7.36 12.94
C LYS A 35 41.17 -6.92 14.33
N ASN A 36 40.41 -6.06 14.99
CA ASN A 36 40.47 -6.00 16.45
C ASN A 36 39.93 -7.34 16.99
N ILE A 37 40.81 -8.33 17.08
CA ILE A 37 40.54 -9.60 17.75
C ILE A 37 40.57 -9.29 19.25
N SER A 38 39.43 -8.88 19.80
CA SER A 38 39.16 -9.22 21.20
C SER A 38 38.79 -10.69 21.23
N ASP A 39 39.67 -11.49 21.81
CA ASP A 39 39.56 -12.94 22.00
C ASP A 39 38.16 -13.41 22.40
N GLN A 40 37.47 -14.07 21.47
CA GLN A 40 36.52 -15.14 21.75
C GLN A 40 36.63 -16.20 20.63
N GLN A 41 37.79 -16.85 20.52
CA GLN A 41 37.88 -18.16 19.90
C GLN A 41 37.75 -19.23 20.97
N ASN A 42 36.53 -19.76 21.11
CA ASN A 42 36.19 -21.15 21.48
C ASN A 42 34.82 -21.24 22.16
N GLU A 43 33.77 -20.87 21.43
CA GLU A 43 32.55 -21.65 21.51
C GLU A 43 32.26 -22.16 20.12
N SER A 44 32.18 -23.48 19.99
CA SER A 44 31.60 -24.16 18.84
C SER A 44 30.21 -23.56 18.59
N SER A 45 30.11 -22.56 17.72
CA SER A 45 28.83 -21.89 17.48
C SER A 45 27.88 -22.90 16.87
N ALA A 46 26.91 -23.36 17.64
CA ALA A 46 25.81 -24.24 17.25
C ALA A 46 24.83 -23.57 16.27
N VAL A 47 25.30 -22.57 15.53
CA VAL A 47 24.53 -21.62 14.73
C VAL A 47 24.92 -21.82 13.26
N LEU A 48 23.92 -21.84 12.38
CA LEU A 48 24.15 -22.02 10.95
C LEU A 48 25.05 -20.88 10.41
N LYS A 49 25.92 -21.17 9.45
CA LYS A 49 26.84 -20.18 8.86
C LYS A 49 26.11 -18.91 8.40
N ASP A 50 24.93 -19.07 7.81
CA ASP A 50 24.11 -17.98 7.28
C ASP A 50 23.43 -17.11 8.35
N GLN A 51 23.39 -17.58 9.60
CA GLN A 51 22.86 -16.85 10.75
C GLN A 51 23.94 -15.99 11.45
N GLN A 52 25.20 -16.13 11.06
CA GLN A 52 26.27 -15.28 11.57
C GLN A 52 26.25 -13.92 10.87
N VAL A 53 26.37 -12.84 11.65
CA VAL A 53 26.57 -11.49 11.13
C VAL A 53 28.07 -11.30 10.90
N LEU A 54 28.45 -10.93 9.68
CA LEU A 54 29.84 -10.74 9.31
C LEU A 54 30.28 -9.28 9.57
N ASP A 55 31.58 -9.03 9.51
CA ASP A 55 32.15 -7.70 9.58
C ASP A 55 32.05 -6.94 8.24
N VAL A 56 32.20 -5.62 8.30
CA VAL A 56 32.09 -4.71 7.13
C VAL A 56 33.03 -5.13 6.00
N LYS A 57 34.26 -5.54 6.35
CA LYS A 57 35.28 -5.99 5.39
C LYS A 57 34.85 -7.27 4.66
N SER A 58 34.25 -8.22 5.35
CA SER A 58 33.73 -9.45 4.73
C SER A 58 32.57 -9.15 3.80
N TYR A 59 31.63 -8.27 4.19
CA TYR A 59 30.55 -7.85 3.29
C TYR A 59 31.06 -7.06 2.08
N ALA A 60 32.08 -6.21 2.23
CA ALA A 60 32.70 -5.52 1.11
C ALA A 60 33.34 -6.49 0.09
N ARG A 61 34.01 -7.53 0.56
CA ARG A 61 34.55 -8.60 -0.30
C ARG A 61 33.44 -9.41 -0.97
N LEU A 62 32.39 -9.73 -0.23
CA LEU A 62 31.22 -10.45 -0.74
C LEU A 62 30.53 -9.66 -1.85
N PHE A 63 30.40 -8.34 -1.68
CA PHE A 63 29.86 -7.44 -2.69
C PHE A 63 30.66 -7.52 -3.99
N SER A 64 31.98 -7.35 -3.93
CA SER A 64 32.86 -7.46 -5.11
C SER A 64 32.71 -8.81 -5.82
N LYS A 65 32.78 -9.91 -5.05
CA LYS A 65 32.65 -11.27 -5.58
C LYS A 65 31.30 -11.49 -6.27
N SER A 66 30.21 -11.05 -5.64
CA SER A 66 28.87 -11.21 -6.19
C SER A 66 28.68 -10.46 -7.50
N VAL A 67 29.23 -9.24 -7.63
CA VAL A 67 29.18 -8.45 -8.86
C VAL A 67 29.96 -9.12 -9.98
N GLU A 68 31.14 -9.67 -9.69
CA GLU A 68 31.94 -10.42 -10.68
C GLU A 68 31.17 -11.64 -11.21
N THR A 69 30.53 -12.41 -10.33
CA THR A 69 29.72 -13.57 -10.73
C THR A 69 28.47 -13.16 -11.53
N LEU A 70 27.71 -12.16 -11.06
CA LEU A 70 26.51 -11.68 -11.74
C LEU A 70 26.82 -11.07 -13.12
N ARG A 71 27.99 -10.43 -13.28
CA ARG A 71 28.45 -9.95 -14.58
C ARG A 71 28.65 -11.10 -15.58
N LEU A 72 29.20 -12.23 -15.13
CA LEU A 72 29.37 -13.41 -15.98
C LEU A 72 28.01 -14.00 -16.36
N HIS A 73 27.09 -14.15 -15.41
CA HIS A 73 25.72 -14.62 -15.68
C HIS A 73 24.98 -13.71 -16.67
N LEU A 74 25.18 -12.39 -16.59
CA LEU A 74 24.60 -11.44 -17.55
C LEU A 74 25.19 -11.64 -18.95
N ALA A 75 26.51 -11.81 -19.05
CA ALA A 75 27.19 -12.04 -20.33
C ALA A 75 26.74 -13.36 -21.01
N GLU A 76 26.43 -14.38 -20.23
CA GLU A 76 25.93 -15.67 -20.73
C GLU A 76 24.52 -15.58 -21.36
N LYS A 77 23.69 -14.61 -20.93
CA LYS A 77 22.33 -14.42 -21.47
C LYS A 77 22.28 -13.70 -22.81
N GLY A 78 23.35 -13.01 -23.21
CA GLY A 78 23.44 -12.29 -24.48
C GLY A 78 23.15 -10.78 -24.37
N ASP A 79 23.21 -10.11 -25.52
CA ASP A 79 23.09 -8.64 -25.59
C ASP A 79 21.66 -8.17 -25.31
N GLY A 80 21.52 -7.09 -24.54
CA GLY A 80 20.23 -6.54 -24.12
C GLY A 80 19.43 -7.39 -23.12
N ALA A 81 19.97 -8.49 -22.62
CA ALA A 81 19.28 -9.33 -21.63
C ALA A 81 19.35 -8.71 -20.22
N GLU A 82 18.36 -9.06 -19.39
CA GLU A 82 18.29 -8.64 -17.98
C GLU A 82 18.36 -9.85 -17.03
N LEU A 83 18.91 -9.62 -15.84
CA LEU A 83 18.86 -10.60 -14.76
C LEU A 83 17.57 -10.39 -13.97
N ILE A 84 16.84 -11.49 -13.73
CA ILE A 84 15.68 -11.50 -12.85
C ILE A 84 16.19 -11.94 -11.48
N TRP A 85 15.88 -11.15 -10.45
CA TRP A 85 16.31 -11.48 -9.09
C TRP A 85 15.61 -12.74 -8.58
N ASP A 86 16.39 -13.68 -8.07
CA ASP A 86 15.92 -14.89 -7.39
C ASP A 86 16.59 -15.04 -6.03
N LYS A 87 15.78 -15.22 -4.98
CA LYS A 87 16.24 -15.47 -3.59
C LYS A 87 17.02 -16.78 -3.45
N ASP A 88 16.85 -17.71 -4.39
CA ASP A 88 17.49 -19.02 -4.38
C ASP A 88 18.78 -19.07 -5.22
N ASP A 89 19.05 -18.04 -6.04
CA ASP A 89 20.37 -17.82 -6.64
C ASP A 89 21.37 -17.34 -5.57
N PRO A 90 22.44 -18.11 -5.31
CA PRO A 90 23.45 -17.73 -4.32
C PRO A 90 24.07 -16.35 -4.58
N SER A 91 24.38 -16.03 -5.83
CA SER A 91 25.10 -14.82 -6.21
C SER A 91 24.22 -13.56 -6.11
N ALA A 92 22.97 -13.65 -6.54
CA ALA A 92 21.98 -12.59 -6.37
C ALA A 92 21.67 -12.32 -4.89
N MET A 93 21.52 -13.38 -4.08
CA MET A 93 21.28 -13.24 -2.65
C MET A 93 22.50 -12.66 -1.91
N ASP A 94 23.71 -13.03 -2.30
CA ASP A 94 24.96 -12.49 -1.74
C ASP A 94 25.15 -11.01 -2.09
N PHE A 95 24.76 -10.60 -3.31
CA PHE A 95 24.73 -9.20 -3.72
C PHE A 95 23.77 -8.38 -2.85
N VAL A 96 22.53 -8.82 -2.69
CA VAL A 96 21.54 -8.13 -1.84
C VAL A 96 21.99 -8.07 -0.38
N THR A 97 22.49 -9.19 0.16
CA THR A 97 22.98 -9.30 1.54
C THR A 97 24.12 -8.32 1.81
N SER A 98 25.12 -8.30 0.93
CA SER A 98 26.30 -7.44 1.10
C SER A 98 25.96 -5.97 0.89
N ALA A 99 25.25 -5.61 -0.18
CA ALA A 99 24.87 -4.24 -0.47
C ALA A 99 23.97 -3.63 0.63
N ALA A 100 22.99 -4.39 1.12
CA ALA A 100 22.11 -3.95 2.20
C ALA A 100 22.87 -3.76 3.51
N ASN A 101 23.77 -4.68 3.88
CA ASN A 101 24.58 -4.56 5.10
C ASN A 101 25.54 -3.37 5.07
N LEU A 102 26.22 -3.15 3.94
CA LEU A 102 27.06 -1.97 3.76
C LEU A 102 26.25 -0.67 3.89
N ARG A 103 25.04 -0.63 3.30
CA ARG A 103 24.12 0.50 3.46
C ARG A 103 23.68 0.66 4.92
N MET A 104 23.30 -0.41 5.63
CA MET A 104 22.93 -0.32 7.04
C MET A 104 24.08 0.28 7.86
N HIS A 105 25.31 -0.18 7.64
CA HIS A 105 26.47 0.35 8.35
C HIS A 105 26.71 1.84 8.08
N VAL A 106 26.61 2.29 6.81
CA VAL A 106 26.69 3.72 6.43
C VAL A 106 25.71 4.58 7.23
N PHE A 107 24.49 4.09 7.45
CA PHE A 107 23.45 4.79 8.22
C PHE A 107 23.44 4.44 9.72
N SER A 108 24.54 3.88 10.25
CA SER A 108 24.67 3.51 11.68
C SER A 108 23.57 2.55 12.18
N MET A 109 23.07 1.68 11.31
CA MET A 109 22.16 0.59 11.66
C MET A 109 22.93 -0.71 11.87
N ASN A 110 22.42 -1.57 12.75
CA ASN A 110 23.00 -2.89 12.98
C ASN A 110 22.84 -3.76 11.73
N MET A 111 23.95 -4.35 11.28
CA MET A 111 23.96 -5.32 10.18
C MET A 111 23.18 -6.58 10.56
N LYS A 112 22.65 -7.26 9.55
CA LYS A 112 21.83 -8.47 9.69
C LYS A 112 22.46 -9.65 8.98
N SER A 113 22.11 -10.84 9.46
CA SER A 113 22.60 -12.10 8.91
C SER A 113 22.07 -12.31 7.48
N ARG A 114 22.74 -13.17 6.70
CA ARG A 114 22.27 -13.56 5.36
C ARG A 114 20.89 -14.21 5.44
N PHE A 115 20.65 -15.00 6.49
CA PHE A 115 19.38 -15.64 6.76
C PHE A 115 18.23 -14.63 6.92
N ASP A 116 18.43 -13.60 7.75
CA ASP A 116 17.40 -12.58 7.99
C ASP A 116 17.12 -11.75 6.73
N ILE A 117 18.17 -11.39 5.99
CA ILE A 117 18.02 -10.61 4.76
C ILE A 117 17.33 -11.45 3.68
N LYS A 118 17.65 -12.74 3.57
CA LYS A 118 16.94 -13.65 2.65
C LYS A 118 15.46 -13.76 3.00
N SER A 119 15.13 -13.83 4.29
CA SER A 119 13.75 -13.86 4.76
C SER A 119 12.98 -12.59 4.35
N MET A 120 13.56 -11.41 4.58
CA MET A 120 12.93 -10.13 4.24
C MET A 120 12.88 -9.85 2.73
N ALA A 121 13.99 -10.03 2.02
CA ALA A 121 14.06 -9.74 0.58
C ALA A 121 13.20 -10.71 -0.24
N GLY A 122 13.14 -11.98 0.18
CA GLY A 122 12.32 -13.00 -0.48
C GLY A 122 10.88 -13.07 0.01
N ASN A 123 10.47 -12.20 0.94
CA ASN A 123 9.18 -12.28 1.64
C ASN A 123 8.84 -13.72 2.08
N ILE A 124 9.80 -14.40 2.71
CA ILE A 124 9.68 -15.84 3.02
C ILE A 124 8.59 -16.05 4.06
N ILE A 125 7.56 -16.80 3.67
CA ILE A 125 6.55 -17.33 4.57
C ILE A 125 7.03 -18.71 5.07
N PRO A 126 7.30 -18.91 6.37
CA PRO A 126 7.69 -20.20 6.89
C PRO A 126 6.61 -21.25 6.62
N ALA A 127 7.00 -22.36 6.00
CA ALA A 127 6.09 -23.46 5.69
C ALA A 127 6.52 -24.72 6.45
N ILE A 128 5.54 -25.43 7.00
CA ILE A 128 5.74 -26.74 7.63
C ILE A 128 4.79 -27.75 6.99
N ALA A 129 5.29 -28.98 6.76
CA ALA A 129 4.55 -30.00 6.03
C ALA A 129 3.21 -30.38 6.69
N THR A 130 3.14 -30.34 8.01
CA THR A 130 1.93 -30.68 8.78
C THR A 130 0.79 -29.70 8.53
N THR A 131 1.06 -28.40 8.41
CA THR A 131 0.05 -27.39 8.06
C THR A 131 -0.56 -27.71 6.70
N ASN A 132 0.27 -27.99 5.69
CA ASN A 132 -0.20 -28.33 4.35
C ASN A 132 -1.01 -29.63 4.34
N ALA A 133 -0.58 -30.66 5.09
CA ALA A 133 -1.32 -31.92 5.19
C ALA A 133 -2.71 -31.72 5.82
N VAL A 134 -2.82 -30.91 6.89
CA VAL A 134 -4.10 -30.59 7.54
C VAL A 134 -5.01 -29.83 6.58
N ILE A 135 -4.51 -28.77 5.94
CA ILE A 135 -5.31 -27.96 5.00
C ILE A 135 -5.74 -28.79 3.79
N ALA A 136 -4.87 -29.62 3.21
CA ALA A 136 -5.22 -30.50 2.10
C ALA A 136 -6.34 -31.50 2.47
N GLY A 137 -6.29 -32.07 3.67
CA GLY A 137 -7.37 -32.92 4.18
C GLY A 137 -8.70 -32.18 4.29
N LEU A 138 -8.69 -30.93 4.78
CA LEU A 138 -9.88 -30.09 4.88
C LEU A 138 -10.45 -29.71 3.51
N ILE A 139 -9.59 -29.42 2.53
CA ILE A 139 -10.02 -29.13 1.14
C ILE A 139 -10.83 -30.30 0.58
N VAL A 140 -10.35 -31.54 0.73
CA VAL A 140 -11.07 -32.73 0.25
C VAL A 140 -12.40 -32.91 0.98
N LEU A 141 -12.42 -32.68 2.30
CA LEU A 141 -13.66 -32.78 3.09
C LEU A 141 -14.72 -31.75 2.67
N GLU A 142 -14.34 -30.50 2.40
CA GLU A 142 -15.27 -29.50 1.85
C GLU A 142 -15.69 -29.86 0.42
N GLY A 143 -14.76 -30.35 -0.42
CA GLY A 143 -15.06 -30.83 -1.77
C GLY A 143 -16.12 -31.95 -1.80
N LEU A 144 -16.05 -32.90 -0.88
CA LEU A 144 -17.07 -33.96 -0.76
C LEU A 144 -18.46 -33.41 -0.42
N LYS A 145 -18.55 -32.35 0.39
CA LYS A 145 -19.83 -31.68 0.69
C LYS A 145 -20.40 -31.01 -0.55
N ILE A 146 -19.57 -30.30 -1.31
CA ILE A 146 -19.97 -29.64 -2.56
C ILE A 146 -20.50 -30.67 -3.56
N LEU A 147 -19.74 -31.76 -3.79
CA LEU A 147 -20.14 -32.84 -4.72
C LEU A 147 -21.42 -33.57 -4.27
N SER A 148 -21.72 -33.56 -2.97
CA SER A 148 -22.96 -34.12 -2.42
C SER A 148 -24.14 -33.15 -2.47
N GLY A 149 -23.99 -31.95 -3.07
CA GLY A 149 -25.02 -30.91 -3.10
C GLY A 149 -25.26 -30.22 -1.76
N LYS A 150 -24.36 -30.37 -0.78
CA LYS A 150 -24.49 -29.86 0.59
C LYS A 150 -23.65 -28.61 0.80
N ILE A 151 -23.81 -27.62 -0.08
CA ILE A 151 -23.05 -26.36 -0.04
C ILE A 151 -23.39 -25.55 1.23
N ASP A 152 -24.62 -25.66 1.72
CA ASP A 152 -25.09 -25.11 2.99
C ASP A 152 -24.31 -25.59 4.22
N GLN A 153 -23.62 -26.74 4.12
CA GLN A 153 -22.76 -27.31 5.16
C GLN A 153 -21.29 -26.91 5.02
N CYS A 154 -20.94 -26.18 3.96
CA CYS A 154 -19.58 -25.71 3.74
C CYS A 154 -19.25 -24.55 4.68
N ARG A 155 -17.99 -24.48 5.12
CA ARG A 155 -17.54 -23.50 6.11
C ARG A 155 -16.14 -23.00 5.77
N THR A 156 -15.86 -21.75 6.11
CA THR A 156 -14.48 -21.25 6.16
C THR A 156 -13.82 -21.79 7.42
N ILE A 157 -12.82 -22.66 7.29
CA ILE A 157 -12.17 -23.30 8.44
C ILE A 157 -10.81 -22.66 8.68
N PHE A 158 -10.63 -22.05 9.84
CA PHE A 158 -9.35 -21.51 10.28
C PHE A 158 -8.58 -22.53 11.11
N LEU A 159 -7.28 -22.69 10.83
CA LEU A 159 -6.35 -23.48 11.64
C LEU A 159 -5.54 -22.53 12.52
N ASN A 160 -5.80 -22.56 13.83
CA ASN A 160 -5.06 -21.74 14.78
C ASN A 160 -3.78 -22.44 15.26
N LYS A 161 -2.80 -21.66 15.71
CA LYS A 161 -1.60 -22.19 16.39
C LYS A 161 -1.91 -22.72 17.80
N GLN A 162 -2.83 -22.06 18.50
CA GLN A 162 -3.29 -22.45 19.83
C GLN A 162 -4.82 -22.51 19.85
N PRO A 163 -5.43 -23.33 20.71
CA PRO A 163 -6.87 -23.34 20.88
C PRO A 163 -7.38 -21.95 21.29
N ASN A 164 -8.49 -21.52 20.69
CA ASN A 164 -9.15 -20.30 21.13
C ASN A 164 -9.78 -20.47 22.54
N PRO A 165 -10.35 -19.42 23.16
CA PRO A 165 -11.00 -19.53 24.48
C PRO A 165 -12.10 -20.59 24.56
N ARG A 166 -12.67 -20.99 23.41
CA ARG A 166 -13.67 -22.06 23.29
C ARG A 166 -13.06 -23.45 23.04
N LYS A 167 -11.74 -23.60 23.25
CA LYS A 167 -10.96 -24.84 23.07
C LYS A 167 -10.98 -25.39 21.64
N LYS A 168 -11.25 -24.55 20.63
CA LYS A 168 -11.22 -24.94 19.22
C LYS A 168 -9.88 -24.58 18.59
N LEU A 169 -9.20 -25.59 18.04
CA LEU A 169 -8.00 -25.40 17.22
C LEU A 169 -8.37 -25.19 15.74
N LEU A 170 -9.33 -25.97 15.24
CA LEU A 170 -9.99 -25.77 13.96
C LEU A 170 -11.29 -25.01 14.21
N VAL A 171 -11.41 -23.81 13.63
CA VAL A 171 -12.54 -22.91 13.83
C VAL A 171 -13.34 -22.80 12.54
N PRO A 172 -14.47 -23.52 12.41
CA PRO A 172 -15.38 -23.34 11.29
C PRO A 172 -16.23 -22.08 11.48
N CYS A 173 -16.26 -21.24 10.45
CA CYS A 173 -17.07 -20.04 10.32
C CYS A 173 -18.06 -20.20 9.16
N ALA A 174 -19.23 -19.56 9.26
CA ALA A 174 -20.19 -19.54 8.17
C ALA A 174 -19.57 -18.89 6.91
N LEU A 175 -20.06 -19.28 5.74
CA LEU A 175 -19.69 -18.60 4.49
C LEU A 175 -20.42 -17.27 4.45
N ASP A 176 -19.69 -16.20 4.17
CA ASP A 176 -20.26 -14.87 4.00
C ASP A 176 -20.93 -14.76 2.62
N PRO A 177 -22.04 -14.02 2.49
CA PRO A 177 -22.66 -13.77 1.20
C PRO A 177 -21.78 -12.87 0.32
N PRO A 178 -22.01 -12.83 -1.01
CA PRO A 178 -21.31 -11.90 -1.89
C PRO A 178 -21.43 -10.45 -1.40
N ASN A 179 -20.30 -9.74 -1.32
CA ASN A 179 -20.28 -8.33 -0.95
C ASN A 179 -20.86 -7.48 -2.11
N PRO A 180 -21.94 -6.70 -1.90
CA PRO A 180 -22.51 -5.84 -2.93
C PRO A 180 -21.54 -4.81 -3.51
N ASN A 181 -20.53 -4.41 -2.72
CA ASN A 181 -19.51 -3.44 -3.12
C ASN A 181 -18.24 -4.10 -3.70
N CYS A 182 -18.27 -5.41 -3.97
CA CYS A 182 -17.12 -6.08 -4.57
C CYS A 182 -16.93 -5.60 -6.01
N TYR A 183 -15.75 -5.06 -6.32
CA TYR A 183 -15.42 -4.63 -7.67
C TYR A 183 -15.16 -5.79 -8.65
N VAL A 184 -15.33 -7.05 -8.25
CA VAL A 184 -15.12 -8.22 -9.13
C VAL A 184 -16.43 -8.96 -9.38
N CYS A 185 -17.09 -9.46 -8.33
CA CYS A 185 -18.25 -10.35 -8.47
C CYS A 185 -19.61 -9.65 -8.42
N ALA A 186 -19.65 -8.34 -8.20
CA ALA A 186 -20.91 -7.59 -8.29
C ALA A 186 -21.40 -7.53 -9.75
N SER A 187 -22.71 -7.41 -9.94
CA SER A 187 -23.32 -7.41 -11.29
C SER A 187 -22.85 -6.28 -12.22
N LYS A 188 -22.42 -5.15 -11.64
CA LYS A 188 -21.90 -3.98 -12.35
C LYS A 188 -20.78 -3.39 -11.48
N PRO A 189 -19.57 -3.93 -11.56
CA PRO A 189 -18.49 -3.47 -10.72
C PRO A 189 -18.02 -2.10 -11.19
N GLU A 190 -17.89 -1.19 -10.23
CA GLU A 190 -17.48 0.19 -10.47
C GLU A 190 -16.49 0.62 -9.39
N VAL A 191 -15.39 1.22 -9.81
CA VAL A 191 -14.34 1.74 -8.92
C VAL A 191 -14.07 3.19 -9.22
N THR A 192 -13.48 3.89 -8.26
CA THR A 192 -13.08 5.28 -8.44
C THR A 192 -11.59 5.40 -8.15
N VAL A 193 -10.84 5.91 -9.12
CA VAL A 193 -9.39 6.08 -9.02
C VAL A 193 -9.08 7.56 -9.03
N LYS A 194 -8.41 8.01 -7.97
CA LYS A 194 -7.92 9.37 -7.81
C LYS A 194 -6.50 9.45 -8.35
N LEU A 195 -6.27 10.30 -9.36
CA LEU A 195 -4.97 10.44 -10.01
C LEU A 195 -4.77 11.83 -10.66
N ASN A 196 -3.53 12.15 -11.01
CA ASN A 196 -3.24 13.38 -11.77
C ASN A 196 -3.22 13.08 -13.28
N VAL A 197 -4.28 13.47 -14.00
CA VAL A 197 -4.44 13.20 -15.44
C VAL A 197 -3.39 13.86 -16.34
N HIS A 198 -2.70 14.89 -15.85
CA HIS A 198 -1.63 15.58 -16.58
C HIS A 198 -0.27 14.92 -16.39
N LYS A 199 -0.08 14.15 -15.31
CA LYS A 199 1.17 13.44 -15.01
C LYS A 199 1.14 11.99 -15.45
N VAL A 200 0.02 11.30 -15.21
CA VAL A 200 -0.15 9.88 -15.51
C VAL A 200 -0.20 9.65 -17.03
N THR A 201 0.54 8.66 -17.49
CA THR A 201 0.56 8.22 -18.90
C THR A 201 -0.37 7.03 -19.12
N VAL A 202 -0.67 6.72 -20.38
CA VAL A 202 -1.42 5.51 -20.74
C VAL A 202 -0.68 4.24 -20.29
N LEU A 203 0.65 4.19 -20.40
CA LEU A 203 1.44 3.05 -19.92
C LEU A 203 1.31 2.84 -18.40
N THR A 204 1.35 3.91 -17.61
CA THR A 204 1.12 3.81 -16.16
C THR A 204 -0.29 3.31 -15.85
N LEU A 205 -1.29 3.78 -16.58
CA LEU A 205 -2.66 3.28 -16.46
C LEU A 205 -2.74 1.78 -16.77
N GLN A 206 -2.12 1.33 -17.87
CA GLN A 206 -2.12 -0.08 -18.27
C GLN A 206 -1.41 -0.96 -17.24
N ASP A 207 -0.13 -0.69 -16.97
CA ASP A 207 0.70 -1.62 -16.21
C ASP A 207 0.44 -1.54 -14.71
N LYS A 208 0.41 -0.33 -14.13
CA LYS A 208 0.31 -0.17 -12.67
C LYS A 208 -1.12 -0.18 -12.16
N ILE A 209 -2.07 0.38 -12.91
CA ILE A 209 -3.47 0.49 -12.45
C ILE A 209 -4.26 -0.74 -12.90
N VAL A 210 -4.32 -1.00 -14.20
CA VAL A 210 -5.22 -2.02 -14.73
C VAL A 210 -4.65 -3.43 -14.53
N LYS A 211 -3.37 -3.66 -14.89
CA LYS A 211 -2.74 -4.98 -14.76
C LYS A 211 -2.27 -5.28 -13.35
N GLU A 212 -1.50 -4.39 -12.72
CA GLU A 212 -0.97 -4.63 -11.37
C GLU A 212 -2.03 -4.47 -10.28
N LYS A 213 -2.76 -3.34 -10.24
CA LYS A 213 -3.73 -3.08 -9.16
C LYS A 213 -5.06 -3.83 -9.34
N PHE A 214 -5.63 -3.86 -10.55
CA PHE A 214 -6.90 -4.56 -10.81
C PHE A 214 -6.73 -5.99 -11.33
N ALA A 215 -5.49 -6.48 -11.46
CA ALA A 215 -5.18 -7.88 -11.79
C ALA A 215 -5.75 -8.37 -13.13
N MET A 216 -5.94 -7.47 -14.10
CA MET A 216 -6.26 -7.86 -15.47
C MET A 216 -5.00 -8.41 -16.16
N VAL A 217 -5.18 -9.43 -16.99
CA VAL A 217 -4.11 -10.08 -17.75
C VAL A 217 -3.89 -9.36 -19.08
N ALA A 218 -4.98 -9.16 -19.84
CA ALA A 218 -4.96 -8.61 -21.18
C ALA A 218 -6.10 -7.58 -21.32
N PRO A 219 -5.91 -6.36 -20.78
CA PRO A 219 -6.98 -5.37 -20.74
C PRO A 219 -7.13 -4.60 -22.05
N ASP A 220 -8.37 -4.41 -22.46
CA ASP A 220 -8.83 -3.44 -23.45
C ASP A 220 -9.52 -2.29 -22.73
N VAL A 221 -9.05 -1.06 -22.92
CA VAL A 221 -9.58 0.11 -22.21
C VAL A 221 -10.08 1.15 -23.19
N GLN A 222 -11.35 1.51 -23.05
CA GLN A 222 -12.02 2.54 -23.83
C GLN A 222 -12.63 3.63 -22.96
N ILE A 223 -12.79 4.83 -23.53
CA ILE A 223 -13.52 5.93 -22.89
C ILE A 223 -15.03 5.73 -23.12
N ASP A 224 -15.82 5.80 -22.04
CA ASP A 224 -17.28 5.74 -22.09
C ASP A 224 -17.86 7.13 -22.42
N ASP A 225 -17.61 7.59 -23.65
CA ASP A 225 -18.08 8.87 -24.22
C ASP A 225 -19.09 8.68 -25.35
N GLY A 226 -19.52 7.44 -25.60
CA GLY A 226 -20.37 7.04 -26.72
C GLY A 226 -19.68 6.98 -28.09
N LYS A 227 -18.42 7.44 -28.20
CA LYS A 227 -17.58 7.25 -29.40
C LYS A 227 -16.73 5.98 -29.31
N GLY A 228 -16.46 5.51 -28.09
CA GLY A 228 -15.66 4.30 -27.86
C GLY A 228 -14.20 4.53 -28.22
N THR A 229 -13.62 5.66 -27.77
CA THR A 229 -12.21 5.96 -28.02
C THR A 229 -11.32 4.94 -27.31
N ILE A 230 -10.61 4.11 -28.07
CA ILE A 230 -9.71 3.08 -27.55
C ILE A 230 -8.42 3.73 -27.03
N LEU A 231 -8.06 3.47 -25.77
CA LEU A 231 -6.83 3.93 -25.13
C LEU A 231 -5.76 2.84 -25.13
N ILE A 232 -6.16 1.63 -24.73
CA ILE A 232 -5.32 0.45 -24.57
C ILE A 232 -6.02 -0.68 -25.31
N SER A 233 -5.26 -1.40 -26.12
CA SER A 233 -5.68 -2.63 -26.80
C SER A 233 -4.85 -3.79 -26.27
N SER A 234 -5.48 -4.96 -26.13
CA SER A 234 -4.80 -6.21 -25.80
C SER A 234 -4.01 -6.79 -26.98
N GLU A 235 -4.27 -6.33 -28.21
CA GLU A 235 -3.53 -6.72 -29.40
C GLU A 235 -2.21 -5.94 -29.54
N GLU A 236 -1.10 -6.69 -29.66
CA GLU A 236 0.23 -6.12 -29.89
C GLU A 236 0.29 -5.39 -31.25
N GLY A 237 0.67 -4.12 -31.23
CA GLY A 237 0.90 -3.28 -32.40
C GLY A 237 -0.16 -2.18 -32.63
N GLU A 238 -1.26 -2.16 -31.87
CA GLU A 238 -2.35 -1.20 -32.09
C GLU A 238 -2.20 0.11 -31.31
N THR A 239 -1.80 0.05 -30.03
CA THR A 239 -1.89 1.19 -29.10
C THR A 239 -0.56 1.63 -28.50
N GLU A 240 0.58 1.08 -28.95
CA GLU A 240 1.92 1.42 -28.43
C GLU A 240 2.27 2.89 -28.61
N ALA A 241 1.74 3.52 -29.66
CA ALA A 241 1.89 4.96 -29.90
C ALA A 241 1.26 5.80 -28.77
N ASN A 242 0.29 5.27 -28.03
CA ASN A 242 -0.37 5.97 -26.94
C ASN A 242 0.39 5.87 -25.62
N ASN A 243 1.28 4.89 -25.44
CA ASN A 243 1.92 4.55 -24.16
C ASN A 243 2.56 5.74 -23.44
N HIS A 244 3.23 6.63 -24.18
CA HIS A 244 3.94 7.79 -23.62
C HIS A 244 3.07 9.05 -23.45
N ARG A 245 1.87 9.06 -24.05
CA ARG A 245 0.95 10.19 -24.03
C ARG A 245 0.27 10.31 -22.66
N LYS A 246 -0.13 11.53 -22.30
CA LYS A 246 -0.82 11.79 -21.04
C LYS A 246 -2.30 11.50 -21.17
N LEU A 247 -2.95 11.12 -20.06
CA LEU A 247 -4.39 10.86 -20.06
C LEU A 247 -5.19 12.09 -20.51
N SER A 248 -4.74 13.29 -20.13
CA SER A 248 -5.35 14.54 -20.57
C SER A 248 -5.37 14.74 -22.09
N ASP A 249 -4.42 14.14 -22.84
CA ASP A 249 -4.32 14.29 -24.29
C ASP A 249 -5.48 13.60 -25.03
N PHE A 250 -6.20 12.71 -24.34
CA PHE A 250 -7.38 12.01 -24.84
C PHE A 250 -8.69 12.62 -24.32
N GLY A 251 -8.63 13.79 -23.68
CA GLY A 251 -9.80 14.46 -23.10
C GLY A 251 -10.28 13.87 -21.77
N ILE A 252 -9.46 13.02 -21.14
CA ILE A 252 -9.75 12.46 -19.81
C ILE A 252 -9.59 13.57 -18.77
N ARG A 253 -10.63 13.77 -17.97
CA ARG A 253 -10.73 14.81 -16.94
C ARG A 253 -11.42 14.25 -15.70
N ASN A 254 -11.63 15.11 -14.70
CA ASN A 254 -12.42 14.75 -13.53
C ASN A 254 -13.83 14.27 -13.93
N GLY A 255 -14.24 13.11 -13.43
CA GLY A 255 -15.52 12.48 -13.71
C GLY A 255 -15.57 11.69 -15.04
N THR A 256 -14.46 11.59 -15.78
CA THR A 256 -14.42 10.71 -16.95
C THR A 256 -14.56 9.24 -16.52
N ARG A 257 -15.36 8.48 -17.27
CA ARG A 257 -15.56 7.05 -17.09
C ARG A 257 -14.74 6.29 -18.13
N LEU A 258 -13.98 5.32 -17.67
CA LEU A 258 -13.26 4.37 -18.51
C LEU A 258 -13.89 3.01 -18.32
N GLN A 259 -14.06 2.28 -19.42
CA GLN A 259 -14.46 0.89 -19.40
C GLN A 259 -13.23 0.05 -19.70
N ALA A 260 -12.84 -0.80 -18.76
CA ALA A 260 -11.77 -1.76 -18.90
C ALA A 260 -12.38 -3.16 -19.02
N ASP A 261 -12.10 -3.83 -20.12
CA ASP A 261 -12.57 -5.18 -20.42
C ASP A 261 -11.36 -6.12 -20.47
N ASP A 262 -11.45 -7.26 -19.81
CA ASP A 262 -10.52 -8.37 -19.99
C ASP A 262 -11.31 -9.57 -20.51
N PHE A 263 -11.25 -9.79 -21.82
CA PHE A 263 -11.98 -10.87 -22.50
C PHE A 263 -11.48 -12.26 -22.12
N LEU A 264 -10.24 -12.39 -21.66
CA LEU A 264 -9.71 -13.67 -21.17
C LEU A 264 -10.34 -14.03 -19.81
N GLN A 265 -10.61 -13.03 -18.98
CA GLN A 265 -11.22 -13.20 -17.65
C GLN A 265 -12.76 -13.14 -17.66
N ASP A 266 -13.39 -12.78 -18.79
CA ASP A 266 -14.83 -12.45 -18.88
C ASP A 266 -15.23 -11.41 -17.81
N TYR A 267 -14.44 -10.33 -17.73
CA TYR A 267 -14.53 -9.34 -16.68
C TYR A 267 -14.50 -7.92 -17.24
N THR A 268 -15.56 -7.16 -16.94
CA THR A 268 -15.69 -5.73 -17.29
C THR A 268 -15.68 -4.91 -16.01
N LEU A 269 -14.84 -3.89 -15.94
CA LEU A 269 -14.73 -2.94 -14.83
C LEU A 269 -14.93 -1.51 -15.31
N LEU A 270 -15.83 -0.78 -14.64
CA LEU A 270 -16.01 0.66 -14.86
C LEU A 270 -15.12 1.43 -13.88
N ILE A 271 -14.25 2.28 -14.43
CA ILE A 271 -13.28 3.08 -13.68
C ILE A 271 -13.67 4.56 -13.79
N ASN A 272 -14.08 5.16 -12.69
CA ASN A 272 -14.29 6.59 -12.60
C ASN A 272 -12.97 7.29 -12.26
N VAL A 273 -12.63 8.31 -13.04
CA VAL A 273 -11.42 9.11 -12.82
C VAL A 273 -11.76 10.32 -11.95
N LEU A 274 -11.11 10.42 -10.79
CA LEU A 274 -11.08 11.64 -9.98
C LEU A 274 -9.74 12.35 -10.18
N HIS A 275 -9.79 13.57 -10.70
CA HIS A 275 -8.58 14.35 -10.87
C HIS A 275 -8.14 14.98 -9.55
N SER A 276 -6.88 14.78 -9.16
CA SER A 276 -6.28 15.45 -8.02
C SER A 276 -4.81 15.77 -8.28
N GLU A 277 -4.39 16.99 -7.99
CA GLU A 277 -2.97 17.38 -7.99
C GLU A 277 -2.31 17.12 -6.63
N ASP A 278 -3.13 17.11 -5.57
CA ASP A 278 -2.72 16.87 -4.18
C ASP A 278 -2.61 15.37 -3.88
N LEU A 279 -1.60 14.72 -4.44
CA LEU A 279 -1.17 13.37 -4.07
C LEU A 279 0.15 13.45 -3.29
N GLU A 280 0.36 12.50 -2.37
CA GLU A 280 1.62 12.40 -1.64
C GLU A 280 2.79 12.21 -2.60
N LYS A 281 4.00 12.62 -2.18
CA LYS A 281 5.20 12.41 -2.99
C LYS A 281 5.38 10.91 -3.22
N ASP A 282 5.59 10.54 -4.48
CA ASP A 282 5.73 9.16 -4.97
C ASP A 282 4.42 8.34 -5.07
N VAL A 283 3.24 8.94 -4.84
CA VAL A 283 1.93 8.31 -5.10
C VAL A 283 1.37 8.76 -6.44
N GLU A 284 1.26 7.82 -7.39
CA GLU A 284 0.74 8.11 -8.74
C GLU A 284 -0.79 8.05 -8.82
N PHE A 285 -1.43 7.21 -8.01
CA PHE A 285 -2.88 7.05 -7.94
C PHE A 285 -3.33 6.44 -6.60
N GLU A 286 -4.60 6.62 -6.26
CA GLU A 286 -5.26 6.05 -5.08
C GLU A 286 -6.63 5.47 -5.49
N VAL A 287 -6.97 4.27 -5.03
CA VAL A 287 -8.32 3.71 -5.24
C VAL A 287 -9.20 4.13 -4.06
N VAL A 288 -10.31 4.81 -4.35
CA VAL A 288 -11.26 5.27 -3.33
C VAL A 288 -12.05 4.06 -2.81
N GLY A 289 -12.09 3.89 -1.49
CA GLY A 289 -12.78 2.77 -0.83
C GLY A 289 -11.90 1.53 -0.57
N ASP A 290 -10.66 1.53 -1.05
CA ASP A 290 -9.68 0.47 -0.81
C ASP A 290 -9.00 0.57 0.56
N THR A 291 -9.15 1.72 1.23
CA THR A 291 -8.83 1.82 2.64
C THR A 291 -9.81 0.93 3.40
N PRO A 292 -9.35 -0.11 4.11
CA PRO A 292 -10.23 -0.75 5.08
C PRO A 292 -10.68 0.34 6.03
N GLU A 293 -11.95 0.72 5.96
CA GLU A 293 -12.61 1.36 7.09
C GLU A 293 -12.20 0.51 8.30
N LYS A 294 -11.61 1.13 9.31
CA LYS A 294 -11.34 0.45 10.57
C LYS A 294 -12.68 -0.09 11.07
N VAL A 295 -12.94 -1.37 10.81
CA VAL A 295 -14.17 -2.06 11.19
C VAL A 295 -14.15 -2.20 12.70
N GLY A 296 -14.66 -1.19 13.39
CA GLY A 296 -15.26 -1.38 14.70
C GLY A 296 -16.56 -2.18 14.52
N PRO A 297 -16.84 -3.21 15.33
CA PRO A 297 -18.06 -3.97 15.22
C PRO A 297 -19.25 -3.08 15.58
N LYS A 298 -20.18 -2.86 14.63
CA LYS A 298 -21.54 -2.38 14.94
C LYS A 298 -22.39 -3.57 15.39
N PRO A 299 -22.87 -3.64 16.64
CA PRO A 299 -24.02 -4.47 16.97
C PRO A 299 -25.28 -3.74 16.52
N SER A 300 -26.09 -4.41 15.70
CA SER A 300 -27.49 -4.06 15.50
C SER A 300 -28.26 -4.37 16.78
N GLU A 301 -28.98 -3.39 17.32
CA GLU A 301 -29.96 -3.64 18.38
C GLU A 301 -31.38 -3.87 17.84
N PRO A 302 -32.18 -4.72 18.50
CA PRO A 302 -33.45 -5.22 18.01
C PRO A 302 -34.61 -4.26 18.32
N ALA A 303 -35.61 -4.29 17.43
CA ALA A 303 -36.89 -3.64 17.63
C ALA A 303 -37.59 -4.13 18.90
N SER A 304 -37.93 -3.21 19.81
CA SER A 304 -38.89 -3.45 20.89
C SER A 304 -40.16 -2.64 20.63
N LYS A 305 -41.27 -3.37 20.47
CA LYS A 305 -42.63 -2.84 20.50
C LYS A 305 -42.95 -2.40 21.92
N ASN A 306 -43.60 -1.25 22.08
CA ASN A 306 -44.57 -1.05 23.14
C ASN A 306 -45.75 -0.22 22.64
N ILE A 307 -46.93 -0.74 22.96
CA ILE A 307 -48.28 -0.28 22.63
C ILE A 307 -48.70 0.77 23.68
N THR A 308 -49.44 1.81 23.27
CA THR A 308 -50.68 2.38 23.87
C THR A 308 -50.96 3.75 23.22
N ASN A 309 -52.03 3.98 22.44
CA ASN A 309 -53.49 4.07 22.66
C ASN A 309 -53.99 5.54 22.69
N GLY A 310 -54.93 5.90 21.79
CA GLY A 310 -55.69 7.16 21.75
C GLY A 310 -55.48 7.97 20.45
N SER A 311 -56.27 7.77 19.38
CA SER A 311 -57.57 8.42 19.08
C SER A 311 -57.48 9.95 19.11
N ASP A 312 -57.48 10.65 17.96
CA ASP A 312 -58.71 11.16 17.32
C ASP A 312 -58.40 11.96 16.03
N ASP A 313 -59.46 12.17 15.25
CA ASP A 313 -59.59 12.73 13.90
C ASP A 313 -58.93 14.07 13.56
N GLY A 314 -58.66 14.26 12.26
CA GLY A 314 -59.17 15.44 11.55
C GLY A 314 -58.17 16.41 10.87
N ALA A 315 -58.30 16.48 9.54
CA ALA A 315 -58.13 17.66 8.67
C ALA A 315 -56.70 18.18 8.31
N GLN A 316 -56.37 18.02 7.02
CA GLN A 316 -55.62 19.03 6.25
C GLN A 316 -56.55 20.21 5.90
N PRO A 317 -56.04 21.42 5.59
CA PRO A 317 -55.63 21.70 4.20
C PRO A 317 -54.38 22.58 4.03
N SER A 318 -53.83 22.49 2.82
CA SER A 318 -52.76 23.22 2.14
C SER A 318 -52.75 24.75 2.29
N THR A 319 -51.57 25.41 2.12
CA THR A 319 -51.23 26.35 1.02
C THR A 319 -49.91 27.15 1.24
N SER A 320 -49.06 27.13 0.21
CA SER A 320 -48.31 28.25 -0.45
C SER A 320 -47.25 29.14 0.26
N THR A 321 -46.06 29.23 -0.38
CA THR A 321 -45.22 30.43 -0.73
C THR A 321 -44.76 31.40 0.40
N ALA A 322 -43.57 32.02 0.48
CA ALA A 322 -42.34 32.25 -0.30
C ALA A 322 -41.27 32.84 0.69
N PRO A 323 -40.02 33.19 0.29
CA PRO A 323 -38.85 33.30 1.18
C PRO A 323 -38.57 34.71 1.73
N ASP A 324 -37.90 34.80 2.89
CA ASP A 324 -37.29 36.03 3.38
C ASP A 324 -35.75 35.96 3.32
N GLN A 325 -35.20 36.99 2.68
CA GLN A 325 -33.80 37.38 2.62
C GLN A 325 -33.50 38.24 3.85
N ASP A 326 -32.31 38.09 4.45
CA ASP A 326 -31.72 39.14 5.28
C ASP A 326 -30.32 39.45 4.75
N ASP A 327 -30.20 40.65 4.18
CA ASP A 327 -28.99 41.36 3.80
C ASP A 327 -28.32 41.97 5.04
N LEU A 328 -27.02 41.75 5.21
CA LEU A 328 -26.16 42.62 6.03
C LEU A 328 -24.84 42.90 5.29
N LEU A 329 -24.77 44.09 4.69
CA LEU A 329 -23.60 44.76 4.13
C LEU A 329 -22.78 45.45 5.24
N ILE A 330 -21.47 45.21 5.35
CA ILE A 330 -20.49 46.22 5.82
C ILE A 330 -19.12 46.04 5.12
N VAL A 331 -18.90 46.94 4.15
CA VAL A 331 -17.70 47.77 3.84
C VAL A 331 -16.33 47.12 3.58
N ASP A 332 -15.92 47.22 2.31
CA ASP A 332 -14.56 47.10 1.79
C ASP A 332 -13.62 48.19 2.33
N SER A 333 -12.38 47.80 2.60
CA SER A 333 -11.23 48.71 2.55
C SER A 333 -10.05 47.96 1.95
N GLU A 334 -9.73 48.31 0.70
CA GLU A 334 -8.55 47.91 -0.04
C GLU A 334 -7.31 48.62 0.54
N ASP A 335 -6.21 47.90 0.72
CA ASP A 335 -4.87 48.48 0.72
C ASP A 335 -3.89 47.47 0.10
N GLU A 336 -3.40 47.82 -1.09
CA GLU A 336 -2.35 47.12 -1.85
C GLU A 336 -0.97 47.54 -1.33
N GLY A 337 -0.11 46.55 -1.05
CA GLY A 337 1.28 46.76 -0.65
C GLY A 337 2.14 45.53 -0.90
N THR A 338 3.08 45.66 -1.83
CA THR A 338 3.83 44.58 -2.49
C THR A 338 5.06 44.07 -1.71
N SER A 339 5.39 42.78 -1.92
CA SER A 339 6.73 42.16 -2.04
C SER A 339 7.27 41.22 -0.93
N SER A 340 7.62 40.02 -1.42
CA SER A 340 8.62 39.03 -0.97
C SER A 340 8.56 38.53 0.47
N ASN A 341 8.04 37.30 0.67
CA ASN A 341 8.58 36.25 1.55
C ASN A 341 7.70 34.98 1.46
N VAL A 342 7.90 34.16 0.43
CA VAL A 342 7.09 32.93 0.22
C VAL A 342 7.52 31.78 1.14
N ASP A 343 8.75 31.80 1.67
CA ASP A 343 9.25 30.74 2.57
C ASP A 343 8.77 30.88 4.03
N ASP A 344 8.46 32.09 4.49
CA ASP A 344 8.08 32.37 5.90
C ASP A 344 6.59 32.08 6.17
N ASP A 345 5.74 32.22 5.14
CA ASP A 345 4.30 31.95 5.23
C ASP A 345 4.00 30.44 5.35
N MET A 346 4.84 29.59 4.78
CA MET A 346 4.67 28.13 4.86
C MET A 346 5.06 27.56 6.23
N GLU A 347 6.09 28.11 6.88
CA GLU A 347 6.43 27.76 8.27
C GLU A 347 5.38 28.29 9.26
N ASN A 348 4.88 29.51 9.06
CA ASN A 348 3.82 30.07 9.92
C ASN A 348 2.49 29.32 9.78
N LYS A 349 2.07 28.95 8.57
CA LYS A 349 0.90 28.07 8.35
C LYS A 349 1.09 26.69 8.98
N SER A 350 2.30 26.11 8.91
CA SER A 350 2.61 24.82 9.54
C SER A 350 2.61 24.89 11.07
N ARG A 351 3.06 26.02 11.66
CA ARG A 351 2.99 26.26 13.11
C ARG A 351 1.55 26.47 13.56
N LYS A 352 0.76 27.24 12.82
CA LYS A 352 -0.66 27.48 13.12
C LYS A 352 -1.50 26.20 13.02
N ARG A 353 -1.33 25.42 11.95
CA ARG A 353 -2.02 24.13 11.76
C ARG A 353 -1.66 23.11 12.85
N LYS A 354 -0.40 23.07 13.31
CA LYS A 354 0.02 22.24 14.45
C LYS A 354 -0.51 22.71 15.80
N LEU A 355 -0.78 24.01 15.96
CA LEU A 355 -1.40 24.55 17.17
C LEU A 355 -2.90 24.25 17.16
N GLU A 356 -3.56 24.41 16.01
CA GLU A 356 -4.96 24.01 15.78
C GLU A 356 -5.16 22.50 15.97
N ASP A 357 -4.24 21.64 15.51
CA ASP A 357 -4.30 20.19 15.77
C ASP A 357 -4.23 19.88 17.27
N LYS A 358 -3.41 20.61 18.03
CA LYS A 358 -3.32 20.42 19.50
C LYS A 358 -4.58 20.91 20.21
N GLU A 359 -5.16 22.03 19.76
CA GLU A 359 -6.44 22.53 20.26
C GLU A 359 -7.59 21.59 19.91
N CYS A 360 -7.58 20.98 18.71
CA CYS A 360 -8.53 19.97 18.26
C CYS A 360 -8.43 18.67 19.09
N ILE A 361 -7.21 18.20 19.39
CA ILE A 361 -7.00 17.07 20.31
C ILE A 361 -7.45 17.41 21.73
N SER A 362 -7.21 18.64 22.18
CA SER A 362 -7.64 19.10 23.50
C SER A 362 -9.16 19.20 23.59
N THR A 363 -9.84 19.71 22.56
CA THR A 363 -11.30 19.80 22.51
C THR A 363 -11.94 18.42 22.37
N LYS A 364 -11.35 17.48 21.61
CA LYS A 364 -11.76 16.08 21.61
C LYS A 364 -11.68 15.48 23.01
N ARG A 365 -10.52 15.57 23.69
CA ARG A 365 -10.35 15.06 25.06
C ARG A 365 -11.29 15.69 26.09
N VAL A 366 -11.55 17.00 25.98
CA VAL A 366 -12.50 17.71 26.86
C VAL A 366 -13.93 17.25 26.60
N ARG A 367 -14.27 16.92 25.34
CA ARG A 367 -15.56 16.31 24.98
C ARG A 367 -15.65 14.84 25.39
N THR A 368 -14.51 14.14 25.48
CA THR A 368 -14.42 12.76 26.01
C THR A 368 -14.79 12.70 27.50
N GLU A 369 -14.45 13.72 28.31
CA GLU A 369 -14.90 13.83 29.71
C GLU A 369 -16.40 14.17 29.85
N GLN A 370 -17.02 14.66 28.78
CA GLN A 370 -18.45 14.99 28.69
C GLN A 370 -19.14 14.10 27.64
N THR A 371 -19.22 12.80 27.95
CA THR A 371 -20.07 11.76 27.36
C THR A 371 -20.77 12.09 26.03
N GLU A 372 -20.08 12.07 24.89
CA GLU A 372 -20.67 11.95 23.53
C GLU A 372 -19.61 11.87 22.39
N GLU A 373 -18.66 10.92 22.46
CA GLU A 373 -17.88 10.51 21.27
C GLU A 373 -18.15 9.03 20.97
N GLN A 374 -18.58 8.73 19.73
CA GLN A 374 -19.08 7.40 19.33
C GLN A 374 -17.98 6.37 19.01
N ASP A 375 -16.71 6.78 18.90
CA ASP A 375 -15.58 5.92 18.52
C ASP A 375 -14.38 6.07 19.47
N GLU A 376 -14.59 5.83 20.76
CA GLU A 376 -13.49 5.78 21.73
C GLU A 376 -12.95 4.36 21.90
N ILE A 377 -11.68 4.16 21.56
CA ILE A 377 -10.95 2.90 21.80
C ILE A 377 -9.69 3.25 22.59
N ILE A 378 -9.64 2.81 23.85
CA ILE A 378 -8.45 2.92 24.69
C ILE A 378 -7.74 1.57 24.68
N ALA A 379 -6.50 1.54 24.18
CA ALA A 379 -5.63 0.38 24.35
C ALA A 379 -5.17 0.33 25.82
N LEU A 380 -5.55 -0.73 26.52
CA LEU A 380 -5.22 -0.92 27.94
C LEU A 380 -3.89 -1.66 28.15
N ASP A 381 -3.36 -2.31 27.11
CA ASP A 381 -2.06 -2.99 27.11
C ASP A 381 -1.39 -2.92 25.72
#